data_AF-A0A7W1RN03-F1
#
_entry.id   AF-A0A7W1RN03-F1
#
_cell.length_a   1.000
_cell.length_b   1.000
_cell.length_c   1.000
_cell.angle_alpha   90.00
_cell.angle_beta   90.00
_cell.angle_gamma   90.00
#
_symmetry.space_group_name_H-M   'P 1'
#
loop_
_entity.id
_entity.type
_entity.pdbx_description
1 polymer ?
#
loop_
_entity_poly.entity_id
_entity_poly.type
_entity_poly.pdbx_seq_one_letter_code
_entity_poly.pdbx_strand_id
1 'polypeptide(L)'
;MTLSVGMRIVTALLLLLAGLGSTSAAPAPEEIRTVNDIPGFSVKVLQRTLSSTIYKHILVSPIEGWIAVRGRLSNRHIFGARVIHSELDGIYDKYALQLARETQIAGYLSLGNTDPTTSIVINVLIYQIADGTMALSFPYIAEAGGEQLEY
;
A
#
# COMPACT_ATOMS: atom_id res chain seq x y z
N MET A 1 1.28 -18.97 -64.62
CA MET A 1 1.41 -17.61 -64.06
C MET A 1 2.48 -17.63 -62.99
N THR A 2 3.66 -17.13 -63.34
CA THR A 2 4.88 -17.09 -62.52
C THR A 2 4.80 -15.90 -61.57
N LEU A 3 4.64 -16.17 -60.28
CA LEU A 3 4.64 -15.13 -59.24
C LEU A 3 6.06 -14.55 -59.11
N SER A 4 6.14 -13.23 -59.31
CA SER A 4 7.37 -12.42 -59.25
C SER A 4 8.11 -12.60 -57.91
N VAL A 5 9.43 -12.73 -58.00
CA VAL A 5 10.37 -12.87 -56.86
C VAL A 5 10.17 -11.79 -55.80
N GLY A 6 9.72 -10.59 -56.20
CA GLY A 6 9.45 -9.48 -55.27
C GLY A 6 8.32 -9.76 -54.27
N MET A 7 7.29 -10.54 -54.64
CA MET A 7 6.15 -10.78 -53.75
C MET A 7 6.47 -11.79 -52.65
N ARG A 8 7.43 -12.70 -52.88
CA ARG A 8 7.91 -13.69 -51.90
C ARG A 8 8.78 -13.05 -50.82
N ILE A 9 9.51 -11.98 -51.17
CA ILE A 9 10.34 -11.22 -50.23
C ILE A 9 9.45 -10.43 -49.25
N VAL A 10 8.34 -9.86 -49.73
CA VAL A 10 7.38 -9.16 -48.88
C VAL A 10 6.68 -10.10 -47.90
N THR A 11 6.38 -11.35 -48.31
CA THR A 11 5.79 -12.34 -47.39
C THR A 11 6.79 -12.82 -46.33
N ALA A 12 8.07 -12.96 -46.69
CA ALA A 12 9.12 -13.35 -45.75
C ALA A 12 9.41 -12.25 -44.70
N LEU A 13 9.30 -10.97 -45.10
CA LEU A 13 9.50 -9.84 -44.18
C LEU A 13 8.35 -9.68 -43.18
N LEU A 14 7.11 -9.98 -43.57
CA LEU A 14 5.95 -9.89 -42.68
C LEU A 14 5.94 -10.98 -41.59
N LEU A 15 6.54 -12.15 -41.86
CA LEU A 15 6.67 -13.24 -40.89
C LEU A 15 7.77 -12.98 -39.84
N LEU A 16 8.80 -12.19 -40.19
CA LEU A 16 9.87 -11.85 -39.24
C LEU A 16 9.41 -10.82 -38.18
N LEU A 17 8.44 -9.96 -38.52
CA LEU A 17 7.90 -8.95 -37.59
C LEU A 17 6.87 -9.52 -36.58
N ALA A 18 6.36 -10.73 -36.78
CA ALA A 18 5.48 -11.41 -35.83
C ALA A 18 6.24 -12.07 -34.66
N GLY A 19 7.58 -12.07 -34.70
CA GLY A 19 8.45 -12.72 -33.72
C GLY A 19 9.03 -11.81 -32.64
N LEU A 20 8.64 -10.53 -32.58
CA LEU A 20 8.88 -9.68 -31.41
C LEU A 20 7.87 -10.08 -30.34
N GLY A 21 8.19 -11.21 -29.72
CA GLY A 21 7.44 -11.82 -28.65
C GLY A 21 7.01 -10.78 -27.64
N SER A 22 5.71 -10.80 -27.34
CA SER A 22 5.23 -10.40 -26.04
C SER A 22 5.95 -11.27 -25.01
N THR A 23 7.13 -10.85 -24.58
CA THR A 23 7.73 -11.33 -23.35
C THR A 23 6.80 -10.82 -22.25
N SER A 24 5.73 -11.57 -22.00
CA SER A 24 5.04 -11.52 -20.73
C SER A 24 6.12 -11.90 -19.73
N ALA A 25 6.73 -10.88 -19.12
CA ALA A 25 7.54 -11.08 -17.93
C ALA A 25 6.67 -11.92 -17.00
N ALA A 26 7.15 -13.12 -16.67
CA ALA A 26 6.55 -13.87 -15.58
C ALA A 26 6.48 -12.91 -14.39
N PRO A 27 5.33 -12.77 -13.71
CA PRO A 27 5.28 -11.98 -12.50
C PRO A 27 6.41 -12.50 -11.60
N ALA A 28 7.28 -11.57 -11.16
CA ALA A 28 8.29 -11.89 -10.17
C ALA A 28 7.60 -12.61 -9.02
N PRO A 29 8.27 -13.57 -8.34
CA PRO A 29 7.68 -14.20 -7.16
C PRO A 29 7.16 -13.09 -6.26
N GLU A 30 5.84 -13.06 -6.04
CA GLU A 30 5.25 -12.14 -5.08
C GLU A 30 5.88 -12.51 -3.75
N GLU A 31 6.87 -11.71 -3.34
CA GLU A 31 7.46 -11.82 -2.02
C GLU A 31 6.28 -11.67 -1.06
N ILE A 32 5.93 -12.79 -0.40
CA ILE A 32 4.75 -12.87 0.46
C ILE A 32 4.99 -11.92 1.61
N ARG A 33 4.55 -10.68 1.44
CA ARG A 33 4.74 -9.62 2.40
C ARG A 33 3.66 -9.74 3.45
N THR A 34 4.10 -9.87 4.70
CA THR A 34 3.23 -9.89 5.86
C THR A 34 3.28 -8.55 6.57
N VAL A 35 2.42 -8.36 7.56
CA VAL A 35 2.35 -7.10 8.30
C VAL A 35 3.63 -6.79 9.10
N ASN A 36 4.46 -7.80 9.37
CA ASN A 36 5.75 -7.63 10.05
C ASN A 36 6.81 -6.97 9.17
N ASP A 37 6.62 -7.01 7.85
CA ASP A 37 7.57 -6.47 6.87
C ASP A 37 7.30 -4.98 6.59
N ILE A 38 6.26 -4.41 7.19
CA ILE A 38 5.86 -3.01 7.01
C ILE A 38 6.56 -2.12 8.06
N PRO A 39 7.38 -1.14 7.64
CA PRO A 39 8.11 -0.29 8.57
C PRO A 39 7.16 0.59 9.40
N GLY A 40 7.45 0.71 10.69
CA GLY A 40 6.65 1.51 11.64
C GLY A 40 5.32 0.87 12.05
N PHE A 41 5.09 -0.38 11.69
CA PHE A 41 3.88 -1.10 12.04
C PHE A 41 3.99 -1.76 13.43
N SER A 42 3.10 -1.39 14.37
CA SER A 42 3.05 -2.02 15.71
C SER A 42 1.96 -3.09 15.79
N VAL A 43 2.41 -4.34 15.83
CA VAL A 43 1.53 -5.53 15.97
C VAL A 43 0.71 -5.49 17.26
N LYS A 44 1.20 -4.82 18.31
CA LYS A 44 0.48 -4.65 19.58
C LYS A 44 -0.81 -3.84 19.42
N VAL A 45 -0.82 -2.87 18.50
CA VAL A 45 -2.03 -2.06 18.23
C VAL A 45 -3.10 -2.92 17.55
N LEU A 46 -2.72 -3.75 16.57
CA LEU A 46 -3.64 -4.73 15.95
C LEU A 46 -4.29 -5.62 17.01
N GLN A 47 -3.48 -6.16 17.93
CA GLN A 47 -3.96 -7.07 18.98
C GLN A 47 -4.98 -6.41 19.91
N ARG A 48 -4.86 -5.10 20.15
CA ARG A 48 -5.79 -4.32 21.00
C ARG A 48 -7.07 -3.93 20.25
N THR A 49 -7.02 -3.75 18.93
CA THR A 49 -8.14 -3.27 18.12
C THR A 49 -8.98 -4.39 17.50
N LEU A 50 -8.37 -5.54 17.22
CA LEU A 50 -9.01 -6.65 16.52
C LEU A 50 -9.30 -7.81 17.47
N SER A 51 -10.30 -8.63 17.12
CA SER A 51 -10.51 -9.89 17.82
C SER A 51 -9.31 -10.81 17.63
N SER A 52 -9.07 -11.71 18.59
CA SER A 52 -7.94 -12.64 18.54
C SER A 52 -7.90 -13.51 17.28
N THR A 53 -9.08 -13.85 16.74
CA THR A 53 -9.22 -14.57 15.47
C THR A 53 -8.78 -13.73 14.29
N ILE A 54 -9.31 -12.51 14.15
CA ILE A 54 -9.00 -11.60 13.04
C ILE A 54 -7.52 -11.21 13.07
N TYR A 55 -6.99 -10.92 14.25
CA TYR A 55 -5.58 -10.66 14.49
C TYR A 55 -4.67 -11.77 13.95
N LYS A 56 -4.93 -13.04 14.31
CA LYS A 56 -4.14 -14.17 13.84
C LYS A 56 -4.21 -14.34 12.33
N HIS A 57 -5.37 -14.13 11.73
CA HIS A 57 -5.54 -14.21 10.28
C HIS A 57 -4.75 -13.11 9.56
N ILE A 58 -4.83 -11.86 10.00
CA ILE A 58 -4.13 -10.73 9.37
C ILE A 58 -2.61 -10.87 9.47
N LEU A 59 -2.10 -11.44 10.56
CA LEU A 59 -0.66 -11.65 10.74
C LEU A 59 -0.02 -12.54 9.65
N VAL A 60 -0.77 -13.52 9.16
CA VAL A 60 -0.27 -14.52 8.19
C VAL A 60 -0.82 -14.31 6.78
N SER A 61 -1.76 -13.39 6.62
CA SER A 61 -2.36 -13.12 5.31
C SER A 61 -1.42 -12.29 4.45
N PRO A 62 -1.24 -12.66 3.16
CA PRO A 62 -0.45 -11.88 2.23
C PRO A 62 -1.06 -10.49 2.04
N ILE A 63 -0.21 -9.47 2.09
CA ILE A 63 -0.58 -8.10 1.74
C ILE A 63 -0.38 -7.95 0.23
N GLU A 64 -1.46 -7.64 -0.48
CA GLU A 64 -1.44 -7.41 -1.93
C GLU A 64 -0.87 -6.04 -2.27
N GLY A 65 -1.11 -5.04 -1.42
CA GLY A 65 -0.55 -3.71 -1.60
C GLY A 65 -0.49 -2.89 -0.32
N TRP A 66 0.43 -1.95 -0.31
CA TRP A 66 0.64 -1.03 0.78
C TRP A 66 0.70 0.41 0.30
N ILE A 67 -0.10 1.26 0.95
CA ILE A 67 -0.12 2.70 0.73
C ILE A 67 0.20 3.37 2.07
N ALA A 68 1.12 4.33 2.07
CA ALA A 68 1.44 5.12 3.25
C ALA A 68 1.13 6.59 3.00
N VAL A 69 0.34 7.18 3.90
CA VAL A 69 -0.07 8.59 3.83
C VAL A 69 0.50 9.32 5.03
N ARG A 70 1.25 10.40 4.79
CA ARG A 70 1.77 11.27 5.85
C ARG A 70 0.93 12.53 5.96
N GLY A 71 0.57 12.90 7.18
CA GLY A 71 -0.07 14.17 7.50
C GLY A 71 0.46 14.74 8.81
N ARG A 72 -0.13 15.86 9.24
CA ARG A 72 0.15 16.49 10.53
C ARG A 72 -1.09 16.42 11.39
N LEU A 73 -0.92 16.04 12.65
CA LEU A 73 -2.01 16.07 13.61
C LEU A 73 -2.19 17.47 14.17
N SER A 74 -3.39 18.02 14.08
CA SER A 74 -3.78 19.23 14.79
C SER A 74 -5.22 19.09 15.25
N ASN A 75 -5.50 19.43 16.51
CA ASN A 75 -6.85 19.37 17.07
C ASN A 75 -7.60 18.05 16.75
N ARG A 76 -6.91 16.91 16.92
CA ARG A 76 -7.39 15.53 16.64
C ARG A 76 -7.70 15.20 15.17
N HIS A 77 -7.45 16.13 14.25
CA HIS A 77 -7.63 15.96 12.81
C HIS A 77 -6.29 15.93 12.08
N ILE A 78 -6.26 15.24 10.95
CA ILE A 78 -5.05 15.14 10.12
C ILE A 78 -5.13 16.18 8.99
N PHE A 79 -4.12 17.03 8.92
CA PHE A 79 -3.99 18.09 7.92
C PHE A 79 -2.81 17.84 6.99
N GLY A 80 -2.89 18.37 5.76
CA GLY A 80 -1.81 18.29 4.79
C GLY A 80 -1.43 16.86 4.40
N ALA A 81 -2.40 15.94 4.44
CA ALA A 81 -2.21 14.53 4.10
C ALA A 81 -1.71 14.39 2.65
N ARG A 82 -0.61 13.67 2.48
CA ARG A 82 -0.01 13.33 1.18
C ARG A 82 0.45 11.88 1.16
N VAL A 83 0.35 11.24 0.01
CA VAL A 83 0.90 9.89 -0.19
C VAL A 83 2.43 9.98 -0.18
N ILE A 84 3.06 9.15 0.64
CA ILE A 84 4.54 9.02 0.72
C ILE A 84 5.02 7.66 0.18
N HIS A 85 4.13 6.68 0.08
CA HIS A 85 4.35 5.38 -0.53
C HIS A 85 3.05 4.92 -1.19
N SER A 86 3.14 4.35 -2.39
CA SER A 86 1.99 3.87 -3.16
C SER A 86 2.37 2.62 -3.92
N GLU A 87 1.46 1.65 -3.94
CA GLU A 87 1.56 0.39 -4.68
C GLU A 87 0.27 0.18 -5.47
N LEU A 88 0.20 -0.91 -6.25
CA LEU A 88 -0.97 -1.24 -7.08
C LEU A 88 -1.33 -0.09 -8.04
N ASP A 89 -0.30 0.48 -8.67
CA ASP A 89 -0.40 1.60 -9.63
C ASP A 89 -1.20 2.81 -9.12
N GLY A 90 -1.24 3.01 -7.80
CA GLY A 90 -1.93 4.15 -7.17
C GLY A 90 -3.45 4.08 -7.21
N ILE A 91 -4.04 2.92 -7.53
CA ILE A 91 -5.50 2.73 -7.60
C ILE A 91 -6.18 3.11 -6.27
N TYR A 92 -5.49 2.88 -5.14
CA TYR A 92 -6.02 3.13 -3.80
C TYR A 92 -5.61 4.48 -3.20
N ASP A 93 -4.82 5.31 -3.89
CA ASP A 93 -4.28 6.57 -3.33
C ASP A 93 -5.39 7.53 -2.90
N LYS A 94 -6.42 7.68 -3.72
CA LYS A 94 -7.57 8.56 -3.43
C LYS A 94 -8.32 8.08 -2.18
N TYR A 95 -8.52 6.76 -2.07
CA TYR A 95 -9.18 6.15 -0.93
C TYR A 95 -8.34 6.32 0.34
N ALA A 96 -7.03 6.09 0.27
CA ALA A 96 -6.12 6.28 1.40
C ALA A 96 -6.06 7.75 1.86
N LEU A 97 -6.05 8.70 0.94
CA LEU A 97 -6.12 10.13 1.26
C LEU A 97 -7.45 10.53 1.90
N GLN A 98 -8.57 9.94 1.44
CA GLN A 98 -9.88 10.17 2.04
C GLN A 98 -9.93 9.62 3.47
N LEU A 99 -9.49 8.37 3.67
CA LEU A 99 -9.36 7.77 5.00
C LEU A 99 -8.53 8.65 5.93
N ALA A 100 -7.41 9.18 5.47
CA ALA A 100 -6.58 10.07 6.28
C ALA A 100 -7.29 11.36 6.69
N ARG A 101 -8.15 11.93 5.84
CA ARG A 101 -8.94 13.13 6.17
C ARG A 101 -10.05 12.84 7.17
N GLU A 102 -10.68 11.67 7.06
CA GLU A 102 -11.80 11.26 7.91
C GLU A 102 -11.33 10.65 9.24
N THR A 103 -10.06 10.23 9.32
CA THR A 103 -9.47 9.68 10.55
C THR A 103 -9.41 10.74 11.63
N GLN A 104 -10.09 10.46 12.73
CA GLN A 104 -9.98 11.21 13.98
C GLN A 104 -9.23 10.36 15.00
N ILE A 105 -8.18 10.93 15.59
CA ILE A 105 -7.44 10.23 16.63
C ILE A 105 -8.13 10.44 17.96
N ALA A 106 -8.79 9.39 18.43
CA ALA A 106 -9.38 9.33 19.76
C ALA A 106 -8.30 8.93 20.78
N GLY A 107 -8.06 9.78 21.78
CA GLY A 107 -7.11 9.50 22.85
C GLY A 107 -6.78 10.74 23.67
N TYR A 108 -6.39 10.53 24.92
CA TYR A 108 -5.77 11.53 25.79
C TYR A 108 -4.32 11.74 25.32
N LEU A 109 -4.13 12.31 24.13
CA LEU A 109 -2.86 12.96 23.81
C LEU A 109 -2.77 14.13 24.78
N SER A 110 -1.90 14.03 25.79
CA SER A 110 -1.76 15.01 26.85
C SER A 110 -1.87 16.43 26.28
N LEU A 111 -3.00 17.09 26.57
CA LEU A 111 -3.37 18.42 26.10
C LEU A 111 -2.41 19.54 26.54
N GLY A 112 -1.25 19.19 27.12
CA GLY A 112 -0.23 20.13 27.54
C GLY A 112 0.82 20.46 26.49
N ASN A 113 1.01 19.65 25.43
CA ASN A 113 2.15 19.82 24.52
C ASN A 113 2.02 19.09 23.17
N THR A 114 0.84 19.01 22.56
CA THR A 114 0.79 18.61 21.14
C THR A 114 1.37 19.74 20.30
N ASP A 115 2.68 19.70 20.11
CA ASP A 115 3.37 20.56 19.17
C ASP A 115 2.62 20.48 17.82
N PRO A 116 2.20 21.60 17.21
CA PRO A 116 1.56 21.60 15.88
C PRO A 116 2.38 20.92 14.76
N THR A 117 3.57 20.40 15.08
CA THR A 117 4.44 19.64 14.20
C THR A 117 4.29 18.12 14.26
N THR A 118 3.46 17.52 15.12
CA THR A 118 3.35 16.05 15.23
C THR A 118 3.00 15.41 13.88
N SER A 119 3.97 14.72 13.29
CA SER A 119 3.81 14.02 12.03
C SER A 119 3.17 12.67 12.27
N ILE A 120 2.15 12.34 11.48
CA ILE A 120 1.46 11.06 11.53
C ILE A 120 1.58 10.39 10.18
N VAL A 121 1.81 9.09 10.20
CA VAL A 121 1.73 8.25 9.01
C VAL A 121 0.60 7.26 9.22
N ILE A 122 -0.26 7.14 8.21
CA ILE A 122 -1.30 6.14 8.13
C ILE A 122 -0.86 5.12 7.10
N ASN A 123 -0.67 3.88 7.54
CA ASN A 123 -0.47 2.75 6.65
C ASN A 123 -1.84 2.17 6.30
N VAL A 124 -2.13 2.04 5.00
CA VAL A 124 -3.30 1.36 4.45
C VAL A 124 -2.81 0.09 3.77
N LEU A 125 -3.20 -1.05 4.31
CA LEU A 125 -2.85 -2.38 3.83
C LEU A 125 -4.03 -2.95 3.06
N ILE A 126 -3.77 -3.37 1.83
CA ILE A 126 -4.74 -3.95 0.91
C ILE A 126 -4.56 -5.47 0.94
N TYR A 127 -5.64 -6.17 1.26
CA TYR A 127 -5.71 -7.63 1.31
C TYR A 127 -6.72 -8.12 0.30
N GLN A 128 -6.38 -9.16 -0.45
CA GLN A 128 -7.34 -9.94 -1.20
C GLN A 128 -7.94 -11.01 -0.27
N ILE A 129 -9.24 -10.91 -0.01
CA ILE A 129 -10.01 -11.95 0.69
C ILE A 129 -10.92 -12.68 -0.28
N ALA A 130 -11.49 -13.81 0.15
CA ALA A 130 -12.39 -14.61 -0.67
C ALA A 130 -13.60 -13.82 -1.19
N ASP A 131 -14.11 -12.88 -0.38
CA ASP A 131 -15.32 -12.11 -0.67
C ASP A 131 -15.05 -10.74 -1.34
N GLY A 132 -13.78 -10.43 -1.66
CA GLY A 132 -13.39 -9.15 -2.27
C GLY A 132 -12.09 -8.58 -1.70
N THR A 133 -11.93 -7.27 -1.78
CA THR A 133 -10.73 -6.58 -1.27
C THR A 133 -11.03 -5.95 0.09
N MET A 134 -10.17 -6.21 1.07
CA MET A 134 -10.23 -5.59 2.40
C MET A 134 -9.09 -4.58 2.54
N ALA A 135 -9.41 -3.38 3.03
CA ALA A 135 -8.40 -2.37 3.37
C ALA A 135 -8.35 -2.16 4.88
N LEU A 136 -7.16 -2.24 5.48
CA LEU A 136 -6.95 -1.97 6.90
C LEU A 136 -6.01 -0.78 7.08
N SER A 137 -6.47 0.23 7.82
CA SER A 137 -5.71 1.45 8.06
C SER A 137 -5.23 1.57 9.50
N PHE A 138 -3.96 1.90 9.69
CA PHE A 138 -3.35 2.07 11.01
C PHE A 138 -2.55 3.38 11.07
N PRO A 139 -3.01 4.36 11.87
CA PRO A 139 -2.22 5.55 12.16
C PRO A 139 -1.11 5.23 13.16
N TYR A 140 0.09 5.77 12.93
CA TYR A 140 1.15 5.85 13.93
C TYR A 140 1.83 7.22 13.90
N ILE A 141 2.38 7.62 15.05
CA ILE A 141 3.12 8.88 15.17
C ILE A 141 4.52 8.66 14.61
N ALA A 142 4.87 9.44 13.59
CA ALA A 142 6.18 9.42 12.95
C ALA A 142 7.08 10.48 13.62
N GLU A 143 7.57 10.18 14.82
CA GLU A 143 8.61 10.98 15.47
C GLU A 143 9.98 10.73 14.81
N ALA A 144 10.73 11.81 14.59
CA ALA A 144 12.11 11.72 14.16
C ALA A 144 12.99 11.43 15.39
N GLY A 145 13.30 10.16 15.63
CA GLY A 145 14.36 9.76 16.58
C GLY A 145 13.92 9.39 18.00
N GLY A 146 12.83 8.63 18.17
CA GLY A 146 12.49 8.02 19.45
C GLY A 146 11.78 6.70 19.23
N GLU A 147 12.31 5.64 19.84
CA GLU A 147 11.60 4.36 19.96
C GLU A 147 10.17 4.63 20.43
N GLN A 148 9.22 3.99 19.75
CA GLN A 148 7.82 4.02 20.11
C GLN A 148 7.68 3.49 21.54
N LEU A 149 7.64 4.38 22.52
CA LEU A 149 7.58 4.02 23.94
C LEU A 149 6.34 3.14 24.16
N GLU A 150 6.62 1.90 24.54
CA GLU A 150 5.63 0.94 24.99
C GLU A 150 4.92 1.51 26.22
N TYR A 151 3.61 1.74 26.10
CA TYR A 151 2.70 1.86 27.24
C TYR A 151 2.13 0.50 27.61
#